data_AF-A0A2S2R3M2-F1
#
_entry.id   AF-A0A2S2R3M2-F1
#
_cell.length_a   1.000
_cell.length_b   1.000
_cell.length_c   1.000
_cell.angle_alpha   90.00
_cell.angle_beta   90.00
_cell.angle_gamma   90.00
#
_symmetry.space_group_name_H-M   'P 1'
#
loop_
_entity.id
_entity.type
_entity.pdbx_description
1 polymer ?
#
loop_
_entity_poly.entity_id
_entity_poly.type
_entity_poly.pdbx_seq_one_letter_code
_entity_poly.pdbx_strand_id
1 'polypeptide(L)'
;MPKVKPSSSLRLREYINEFGDDVFSTDGKILFCKICSVKVASEKKFTITQHLSRDKHVKGLEMNKAKNKTQAFFTDTLTNSFNKDLCFAMLSSNIPLAKLKQSNFRNFLEKYMNRQIPEESTIRKNYVSTCYDETLASIRAYVENKKIWVSIDETTDVEGRYVANVIVGTLENNCPGKTFLLNSAVLEKANFSTISKLFDNSMSILWPTGIKHDSVLLFLSDAAPYMVKAAKSISALYSKMIHVTCIAHGLHRIAEEIRNNFPEIDALISNVKKIFLKAPSRVLIFKSIAPEISMPPEPILTRWGTWLSAANYYCEHFHVIKAIVNELNKNDSTAIKKSQELLAK
;
A
#
# COMPACT_ATOMS: atom_id res chain seq x y z
N MET A 1 -20.51 56.32 27.48
CA MET A 1 -19.19 55.96 26.89
C MET A 1 -19.28 54.58 26.26
N PRO A 2 -19.03 54.40 24.95
CA PRO A 2 -18.96 53.08 24.35
C PRO A 2 -17.66 52.40 24.82
N LYS A 3 -17.74 51.14 25.28
CA LYS A 3 -16.55 50.36 25.64
C LYS A 3 -15.68 50.18 24.40
N VAL A 4 -14.53 50.84 24.38
CA VAL A 4 -13.51 50.69 23.34
C VAL A 4 -13.12 49.21 23.27
N LYS A 5 -13.24 48.62 22.09
CA LYS A 5 -12.90 47.21 21.85
C LYS A 5 -11.39 47.07 22.05
N PRO A 6 -10.90 46.27 23.02
CA PRO A 6 -9.46 46.11 23.22
C PRO A 6 -8.82 45.57 21.94
N SER A 7 -7.59 46.00 21.65
CA SER A 7 -6.84 45.45 20.52
C SER A 7 -6.70 43.93 20.70
N SER A 8 -6.69 43.20 19.59
CA SER A 8 -6.57 41.73 19.60
C SER A 8 -5.35 41.27 20.39
N SER A 9 -4.25 42.03 20.36
CA SER A 9 -3.02 41.76 21.10
C SER A 9 -3.16 41.96 22.61
N LEU A 10 -3.92 42.97 23.08
CA LEU A 10 -4.18 43.16 24.50
C LEU A 10 -5.00 42.01 25.08
N ARG A 11 -6.05 41.59 24.38
CA ARG A 11 -6.90 40.46 24.80
C ARG A 11 -6.13 39.13 24.89
N LEU A 12 -5.19 38.90 23.97
CA LEU A 12 -4.33 37.72 24.00
C LEU A 12 -3.39 37.71 25.21
N ARG A 13 -2.85 38.88 25.59
CA ARG A 13 -2.02 39.03 26.80
C ARG A 13 -2.84 38.86 28.08
N GLU A 14 -4.08 39.35 28.11
CA GLU A 14 -4.99 39.12 29.25
C GLU A 14 -5.24 37.62 29.47
N TYR A 15 -5.44 36.83 28.41
CA TYR A 15 -5.60 35.38 28.56
C TYR A 15 -4.34 34.66 29.03
N ILE A 16 -3.16 35.16 28.66
CA ILE A 16 -1.89 34.60 29.16
C ILE A 16 -1.73 34.91 30.65
N ASN A 17 -2.03 36.14 31.08
CA ASN A 17 -2.01 36.50 32.50
C ASN A 17 -3.03 35.70 33.32
N GLU A 18 -4.21 35.43 32.74
CA GLU A 18 -5.27 34.70 33.44
C GLU A 18 -4.98 33.19 33.56
N PHE A 19 -4.53 32.56 32.47
CA PHE A 19 -4.38 31.10 32.40
C PHE A 19 -2.93 30.61 32.56
N GLY A 20 -1.97 31.53 32.67
CA GLY A 20 -0.56 31.28 32.95
C GLY A 20 0.33 31.26 31.71
N ASP A 21 1.50 31.89 31.85
CA ASP A 21 2.58 31.89 30.86
C ASP A 21 3.13 30.48 30.57
N ASP A 22 3.01 29.54 31.51
CA ASP A 22 3.45 28.16 31.32
C ASP A 22 2.51 27.36 30.38
N VAL A 23 1.28 27.84 30.20
CA VAL A 23 0.21 27.13 29.46
C VAL A 23 0.03 27.72 28.06
N PHE A 24 0.08 29.04 27.94
CA PHE A 24 -0.17 29.76 26.68
C PHE A 24 1.00 30.66 26.27
N SER A 25 1.09 30.93 24.97
CA SER A 25 2.00 31.92 24.37
C SER A 25 1.29 32.66 23.24
N THR A 26 1.79 33.86 22.91
CA THR A 26 1.26 34.66 21.80
C THR A 26 2.35 35.43 21.08
N ASP A 27 2.20 35.56 19.77
CA ASP A 27 2.97 36.46 18.89
C ASP A 27 2.23 37.79 18.63
N GLY A 28 1.11 38.03 19.34
CA GLY A 28 0.21 39.16 19.16
C GLY A 28 -0.90 38.94 18.12
N LYS A 29 -0.89 37.81 17.39
CA LYS A 29 -1.92 37.44 16.40
C LYS A 29 -2.64 36.13 16.76
N ILE A 30 -1.94 35.15 17.34
CA ILE A 30 -2.51 33.86 17.72
C ILE A 30 -2.31 33.57 19.20
N LEU A 31 -3.24 32.79 19.79
CA LEU A 31 -3.04 32.15 21.09
C LEU A 31 -2.60 30.70 20.83
N PHE A 32 -1.44 30.32 21.36
CA PHE A 32 -0.87 28.99 21.19
C PHE A 32 -0.76 28.29 22.54
N CYS A 33 -1.30 27.07 22.64
CA CYS A 33 -1.14 26.25 23.85
C CYS A 33 0.16 25.47 23.78
N LYS A 34 1.07 25.72 24.74
CA LYS A 34 2.38 25.06 24.84
C LYS A 34 2.27 23.57 25.16
N ILE A 35 1.20 23.15 25.84
CA ILE A 35 0.99 21.78 26.32
C ILE A 35 0.41 20.89 25.23
N CYS A 36 -0.55 21.42 24.47
CA CYS A 36 -1.21 20.68 23.39
C CYS A 36 -0.53 20.87 22.03
N SER A 37 0.40 21.81 21.92
CA SER A 37 1.09 22.24 20.69
C SER A 37 0.14 22.58 19.54
N VAL A 38 -0.94 23.32 19.85
CA VAL A 38 -1.97 23.70 18.89
C VAL A 38 -2.38 25.17 19.06
N LYS A 39 -2.77 25.80 17.94
CA LYS A 39 -3.45 27.10 17.95
C LYS A 39 -4.83 26.95 18.59
N VAL A 40 -5.14 27.82 19.54
CA VAL A 40 -6.43 27.86 20.23
C VAL A 40 -7.19 29.09 19.77
N ALA A 41 -8.46 28.92 19.41
CA ALA A 41 -9.31 30.05 19.04
C ALA A 41 -9.54 30.93 20.28
N SER A 42 -9.17 32.21 20.17
CA SER A 42 -9.16 33.18 21.26
C SER A 42 -10.26 34.24 21.14
N GLU A 43 -11.25 34.00 20.27
CA GLU A 43 -12.37 34.91 20.02
C GLU A 43 -13.32 35.00 21.22
N LYS A 44 -13.52 33.88 21.91
CA LYS A 44 -14.35 33.74 23.10
C LYS A 44 -13.59 32.98 24.18
N LYS A 45 -13.62 33.50 25.40
CA LYS A 45 -13.02 32.88 26.60
C LYS A 45 -13.48 31.42 26.80
N PHE A 46 -14.75 31.15 26.51
CA PHE A 46 -15.34 29.80 26.59
C PHE A 46 -14.56 28.75 25.79
N THR A 47 -14.06 29.08 24.59
CA THR A 47 -13.30 28.14 23.75
C THR A 47 -11.94 27.78 24.36
N ILE A 48 -11.34 28.73 25.08
CA ILE A 48 -10.09 28.51 25.83
C ILE A 48 -10.38 27.61 27.03
N THR A 49 -11.43 27.89 27.80
CA THR A 49 -11.83 27.04 28.94
C THR A 49 -12.17 25.61 28.49
N GLN A 50 -12.88 25.46 27.37
CA GLN A 50 -13.17 24.15 26.79
C GLN A 50 -11.89 23.44 26.32
N HIS A 51 -10.89 24.17 25.80
CA HIS A 51 -9.60 23.58 25.46
C HIS A 51 -8.88 23.04 26.70
N LEU A 52 -8.89 23.80 27.81
CA LEU A 52 -8.25 23.43 29.08
C LEU A 52 -8.90 22.19 29.72
N SER A 53 -10.22 22.03 29.56
CA SER A 53 -10.95 20.88 30.10
C SER A 53 -10.86 19.62 29.25
N ARG A 54 -10.21 19.65 28.08
CA ARG A 54 -10.03 18.44 27.26
C ARG A 54 -9.06 17.48 27.95
N ASP A 55 -9.40 16.19 27.95
CA ASP A 55 -8.54 15.12 28.46
C ASP A 55 -7.11 15.19 27.93
N LYS A 56 -6.94 15.58 26.65
CA LYS A 56 -5.61 15.78 26.04
C LYS A 56 -4.77 16.81 26.81
N HIS A 57 -5.39 17.93 27.18
CA HIS A 57 -4.73 19.01 27.90
C HIS A 57 -4.41 18.61 29.35
N VAL A 58 -5.39 18.03 30.06
CA VAL A 58 -5.24 17.57 31.44
C VAL A 58 -4.12 16.54 31.56
N LYS A 59 -4.09 15.53 30.70
CA LYS A 59 -3.00 14.53 30.67
C LYS A 59 -1.65 15.14 30.30
N GLY A 60 -1.63 16.14 29.40
CA GLY A 60 -0.40 16.83 29.02
C GLY A 60 0.21 17.65 30.17
N LEU A 61 -0.64 18.29 30.97
CA LEU A 61 -0.25 19.00 32.20
C LEU A 61 0.39 18.06 33.23
N GLU A 62 -0.21 16.89 33.46
CA GLU A 62 0.31 15.88 34.40
C GLU A 62 1.69 15.37 33.97
N MET A 63 1.90 15.13 32.68
CA MET A 63 3.21 14.71 32.14
C MET A 63 4.28 15.80 32.22
N ASN A 64 3.91 17.08 32.07
CA ASN A 64 4.86 18.19 32.20
C ASN A 64 5.26 18.45 33.67
N LYS A 65 4.35 18.25 34.64
CA LYS A 65 4.71 18.30 36.06
C LYS A 65 5.78 17.28 36.45
N ALA A 66 5.80 16.11 35.79
CA ALA A 66 6.86 15.11 35.97
C ALA A 66 8.21 15.52 35.34
N LYS A 67 8.23 16.46 34.37
CA LYS A 67 9.44 16.94 33.69
C LYS A 67 10.18 18.07 34.40
N ASN A 68 9.55 18.77 35.35
CA ASN A 68 10.12 19.96 36.02
C ASN A 68 11.33 19.68 36.96
N LYS A 69 11.98 18.51 36.89
CA LYS A 69 13.31 18.25 37.48
C LYS A 69 14.48 18.46 36.51
N THR A 70 14.24 18.78 35.24
CA THR A 70 15.30 19.11 34.27
C THR A 70 14.85 20.26 33.36
N GLN A 71 15.62 21.35 33.37
CA GLN A 71 15.37 22.59 32.63
C GLN A 71 15.04 22.37 31.15
N ALA A 72 14.07 23.14 30.65
CA ALA A 72 13.61 23.15 29.28
C ALA A 72 14.16 24.35 28.51
N PHE A 73 14.78 24.11 27.35
CA PHE A 73 14.79 24.99 26.18
C PHE A 73 14.91 24.06 24.95
N PHE A 74 14.23 24.38 23.84
CA PHE A 74 13.99 23.57 22.61
C PHE A 74 12.79 22.59 22.64
N THR A 75 11.54 23.06 22.59
CA THR A 75 10.36 22.17 22.47
C THR A 75 9.68 22.18 21.09
N ASP A 76 9.59 23.30 20.38
CA ASP A 76 8.79 23.36 19.15
C ASP A 76 9.45 22.67 17.93
N THR A 77 10.78 22.75 17.78
CA THR A 77 11.50 22.05 16.68
C THR A 77 11.64 20.56 16.92
N LEU A 78 11.83 20.12 18.17
CA LEU A 78 11.94 18.70 18.54
C LEU A 78 10.59 17.96 18.46
N THR A 79 9.47 18.68 18.64
CA THR A 79 8.14 18.06 18.55
C THR A 79 7.69 17.87 17.09
N ASN A 80 8.00 18.84 16.23
CA ASN A 80 7.73 18.72 14.79
C ASN A 80 8.63 17.69 14.08
N SER A 81 9.91 17.61 14.43
CA SER A 81 10.82 16.58 13.89
C SER A 81 10.34 15.17 14.25
N PHE A 82 10.04 14.91 15.53
CA PHE A 82 9.57 13.58 15.93
C PHE A 82 8.28 13.13 15.22
N ASN A 83 7.27 14.00 15.12
CA ASN A 83 6.01 13.61 14.50
C ASN A 83 6.20 13.26 13.01
N LYS A 84 7.09 14.01 12.35
CA LYS A 84 7.50 13.74 10.97
C LYS A 84 8.28 12.43 10.88
N ASP A 85 9.26 12.20 11.76
CA ASP A 85 10.05 10.97 11.78
C ASP A 85 9.19 9.74 12.07
N LEU A 86 8.22 9.86 12.97
CA LEU A 86 7.21 8.83 13.24
C LEU A 86 6.35 8.56 12.00
N CYS A 87 5.89 9.61 11.31
CA CYS A 87 5.15 9.47 10.06
C CYS A 87 5.97 8.72 9.01
N PHE A 88 7.20 9.17 8.79
CA PHE A 88 8.12 8.59 7.81
C PHE A 88 8.44 7.12 8.15
N ALA A 89 8.75 6.81 9.40
CA ALA A 89 9.07 5.46 9.85
C ALA A 89 7.87 4.51 9.66
N MET A 90 6.65 4.95 10.01
CA MET A 90 5.45 4.15 9.79
C MET A 90 5.19 3.89 8.30
N LEU A 91 5.24 4.93 7.46
CA LEU A 91 5.01 4.80 6.02
C LEU A 91 6.06 3.90 5.36
N SER A 92 7.34 4.14 5.66
CA SER A 92 8.47 3.38 5.11
C SER A 92 8.48 1.91 5.56
N SER A 93 7.90 1.63 6.73
CA SER A 93 7.76 0.26 7.26
C SER A 93 6.45 -0.42 6.85
N ASN A 94 5.67 0.19 5.94
CA ASN A 94 4.34 -0.29 5.54
C ASN A 94 3.38 -0.50 6.73
N ILE A 95 3.46 0.37 7.74
CA ILE A 95 2.57 0.35 8.91
C ILE A 95 1.49 1.41 8.69
N PRO A 96 0.20 1.02 8.56
CA PRO A 96 -0.88 1.99 8.39
C PRO A 96 -0.95 2.97 9.56
N LEU A 97 -1.02 4.27 9.26
CA LEU A 97 -1.18 5.33 10.29
C LEU A 97 -2.40 5.09 11.19
N ALA A 98 -3.43 4.40 10.68
CA ALA A 98 -4.59 3.96 11.44
C ALA A 98 -4.24 3.17 12.71
N LYS A 99 -3.08 2.49 12.76
CA LYS A 99 -2.60 1.78 13.96
C LYS A 99 -2.35 2.70 15.14
N LEU A 100 -2.11 4.00 14.94
CA LEU A 100 -2.01 4.98 16.02
C LEU A 100 -3.35 5.25 16.73
N LYS A 101 -4.48 4.85 16.14
CA LYS A 101 -5.79 4.88 16.82
C LYS A 101 -5.91 3.77 17.87
N GLN A 102 -5.12 2.71 17.75
CA GLN A 102 -5.20 1.58 18.67
C GLN A 102 -4.58 1.94 20.02
N SER A 103 -5.39 1.89 21.09
CA SER A 103 -5.00 2.30 22.44
C SER A 103 -3.75 1.59 22.94
N ASN A 104 -3.67 0.26 22.79
CA ASN A 104 -2.51 -0.51 23.25
C ASN A 104 -1.20 -0.11 22.55
N PHE A 105 -1.26 0.08 21.24
CA PHE A 105 -0.08 0.48 20.45
C PHE A 105 0.36 1.90 20.81
N ARG A 106 -0.62 2.81 20.92
CA ARG A 106 -0.39 4.19 21.32
C ARG A 106 0.19 4.29 22.74
N ASN A 107 -0.42 3.61 23.72
CA ASN A 107 0.04 3.60 25.11
C ASN A 107 1.45 3.00 25.24
N PHE A 108 1.75 1.95 24.46
CA PHE A 108 3.10 1.40 24.38
C PHE A 108 4.10 2.47 23.94
N LEU A 109 3.83 3.14 22.82
CA LEU A 109 4.70 4.21 22.31
C LEU A 109 4.81 5.38 23.31
N GLU A 110 3.69 5.81 23.91
CA GLU A 110 3.68 6.90 24.90
C GLU A 110 4.53 6.55 26.13
N LYS A 111 4.44 5.29 26.61
CA LYS A 111 5.21 4.77 27.74
C LYS A 111 6.72 4.79 27.48
N TYR A 112 7.16 4.23 26.35
CA TYR A 112 8.59 4.06 26.08
C TYR A 112 9.25 5.31 25.48
N MET A 113 8.50 6.16 24.78
CA MET A 113 9.02 7.41 24.21
C MET A 113 8.91 8.60 25.17
N ASN A 114 8.30 8.41 26.34
CA ASN A 114 8.06 9.43 27.37
C ASN A 114 7.45 10.74 26.81
N ARG A 115 6.50 10.58 25.87
CA ARG A 115 5.85 11.70 25.17
C ARG A 115 4.48 11.28 24.68
N GLN A 116 3.57 12.26 24.58
CA GLN A 116 2.29 12.02 23.91
C GLN A 116 2.51 11.76 22.42
N ILE A 117 1.81 10.76 21.90
CA ILE A 117 1.85 10.42 20.48
C ILE A 117 0.76 11.24 19.78
N PRO A 118 1.01 11.90 18.62
CA PRO A 118 -0.05 12.62 17.91
C PRO A 118 -1.18 11.68 17.49
N GLU A 119 -2.38 12.22 17.29
CA GLU A 119 -3.46 11.44 16.69
C GLU A 119 -3.15 11.13 15.22
N GLU A 120 -3.68 10.00 14.74
CA GLU A 120 -3.56 9.61 13.32
C GLU A 120 -3.97 10.73 12.36
N SER A 121 -5.05 11.45 12.68
CA SER A 121 -5.57 12.57 11.90
C SER A 121 -4.57 13.73 11.80
N THR A 122 -3.83 13.98 12.89
CA THR A 122 -2.81 15.02 12.97
C THR A 122 -1.59 14.63 12.14
N ILE A 123 -1.15 13.37 12.24
CA ILE A 123 -0.04 12.89 11.42
C ILE A 123 -0.38 12.99 9.93
N ARG A 124 -1.55 12.45 9.56
CA ARG A 124 -1.99 12.36 8.17
C ARG A 124 -2.04 13.73 7.49
N LYS A 125 -2.63 14.72 8.14
CA LYS A 125 -2.84 16.05 7.55
C LYS A 125 -1.57 16.88 7.44
N ASN A 126 -0.67 16.75 8.42
CA ASN A 126 0.44 17.69 8.56
C ASN A 126 1.77 17.16 7.99
N TYR A 127 1.96 15.85 7.89
CA TYR A 127 3.28 15.28 7.56
C TYR A 127 3.30 14.32 6.36
N VAL A 128 2.16 13.75 5.95
CA VAL A 128 2.13 12.81 4.80
C VAL A 128 2.54 13.51 3.49
N SER A 129 2.03 14.72 3.22
CA SER A 129 2.44 15.49 2.03
C SER A 129 3.94 15.76 2.05
N THR A 130 4.49 16.21 3.18
CA THR A 130 5.92 16.46 3.33
C THR A 130 6.75 15.20 3.10
N CYS A 131 6.33 14.05 3.66
CA CYS A 131 7.01 12.76 3.44
C CYS A 131 6.97 12.35 1.96
N TYR A 132 5.83 12.59 1.28
CA TYR A 132 5.68 12.34 -0.15
C TYR A 132 6.63 13.21 -0.96
N ASP A 133 6.65 14.52 -0.71
CA ASP A 133 7.48 15.48 -1.43
C ASP A 133 8.98 15.18 -1.26
N GLU A 134 9.41 14.82 -0.04
CA GLU A 134 10.79 14.44 0.25
C GLU A 134 11.18 13.11 -0.40
N THR A 135 10.28 12.13 -0.40
CA THR A 135 10.49 10.85 -1.10
C THR A 135 10.63 11.09 -2.60
N LEU A 136 9.75 11.91 -3.18
CA LEU A 136 9.79 12.25 -4.59
C LEU A 136 11.07 13.02 -4.95
N ALA A 137 11.51 13.96 -4.11
CA ALA A 137 12.77 14.66 -4.28
C ALA A 137 13.97 13.69 -4.26
N SER A 138 13.97 12.71 -3.35
CA SER A 138 15.00 11.66 -3.28
C SER A 138 15.02 10.79 -4.54
N ILE A 139 13.84 10.39 -5.06
CA ILE A 139 13.72 9.65 -6.32
C ILE A 139 14.28 10.49 -7.47
N ARG A 140 13.90 11.76 -7.58
CA ARG A 140 14.37 12.68 -8.63
C ARG A 140 15.88 12.85 -8.61
N ALA A 141 16.45 13.06 -7.42
CA ALA A 141 17.91 13.17 -7.24
C ALA A 141 18.63 11.88 -7.64
N TYR A 142 18.09 10.71 -7.30
CA TYR A 142 18.69 9.44 -7.66
C TYR A 142 18.64 9.15 -9.17
N VAL A 143 17.54 9.51 -9.83
CA VAL A 143 17.32 9.30 -11.27
C VAL A 143 18.02 10.37 -12.13
N GLU A 144 18.53 11.43 -11.52
CA GLU A 144 19.19 12.52 -12.23
C GLU A 144 20.32 12.01 -13.13
N ASN A 145 20.28 12.42 -14.41
CA ASN A 145 21.24 12.06 -15.46
C ASN A 145 21.36 10.55 -15.75
N LYS A 146 20.48 9.71 -15.20
CA LYS A 146 20.41 8.29 -15.50
C LYS A 146 19.41 8.00 -16.60
N LYS A 147 19.65 6.89 -17.32
CA LYS A 147 18.67 6.29 -18.21
C LYS A 147 17.70 5.44 -17.39
N ILE A 148 16.43 5.43 -17.78
CA ILE A 148 15.37 4.75 -17.05
C ILE A 148 14.58 3.79 -17.92
N TRP A 149 13.97 2.84 -17.24
CA TRP A 149 12.86 2.05 -17.74
C TRP A 149 11.60 2.38 -16.95
N VAL A 150 10.45 2.26 -17.62
CA VAL A 150 9.12 2.47 -17.05
C VAL A 150 8.33 1.18 -17.21
N SER A 151 7.58 0.78 -16.18
CA SER A 151 6.58 -0.29 -16.29
C SER A 151 5.23 0.22 -15.84
N ILE A 152 4.19 -0.15 -16.58
CA ILE A 152 2.81 0.12 -16.20
C ILE A 152 2.08 -1.21 -16.13
N ASP A 153 1.38 -1.42 -15.02
CA ASP A 153 0.53 -2.57 -14.81
C ASP A 153 -0.77 -2.13 -14.14
N GLU A 154 -1.89 -2.62 -14.67
CA GLU A 154 -3.22 -2.34 -14.16
C GLU A 154 -3.74 -3.47 -13.27
N THR A 155 -4.42 -3.07 -12.20
CA THR A 155 -5.16 -3.97 -11.34
C THR A 155 -6.56 -3.42 -11.14
N THR A 156 -7.48 -4.30 -10.75
CA THR A 156 -8.81 -3.91 -10.28
C THR A 156 -8.84 -4.02 -8.77
N ASP A 157 -9.27 -2.97 -8.07
CA ASP A 157 -9.43 -3.02 -6.63
C ASP A 157 -10.73 -3.71 -6.20
N VAL A 158 -10.93 -3.83 -4.89
CA VAL A 158 -12.13 -4.49 -4.31
C VAL A 158 -13.44 -3.75 -4.61
N GLU A 159 -13.37 -2.47 -4.99
CA GLU A 159 -14.53 -1.65 -5.38
C GLU A 159 -14.76 -1.69 -6.90
N GLY A 160 -13.96 -2.46 -7.65
CA GLY A 160 -14.07 -2.57 -9.11
C GLY A 160 -13.41 -1.41 -9.86
N ARG A 161 -12.63 -0.54 -9.19
CA ARG A 161 -11.93 0.56 -9.83
C ARG A 161 -10.67 0.06 -10.54
N TYR A 162 -10.42 0.57 -11.74
CA TYR A 162 -9.16 0.35 -12.43
C TYR A 162 -8.08 1.20 -11.78
N VAL A 163 -7.04 0.57 -11.23
CA VAL A 163 -5.89 1.25 -10.65
C VAL A 163 -4.66 0.85 -11.44
N ALA A 164 -3.94 1.83 -11.96
CA ALA A 164 -2.72 1.60 -12.72
C ALA A 164 -1.52 2.09 -11.92
N ASN A 165 -0.51 1.22 -11.81
CA ASN A 165 0.72 1.48 -11.10
C ASN A 165 1.85 1.74 -12.09
N VAL A 166 2.59 2.82 -11.88
CA VAL A 166 3.74 3.21 -12.70
C VAL A 166 4.99 3.02 -11.89
N ILE A 167 5.81 2.06 -12.30
CA ILE A 167 7.12 1.78 -11.72
C ILE A 167 8.18 2.39 -12.63
N VAL A 168 9.17 3.04 -12.02
CA VAL A 168 10.35 3.54 -12.72
C VAL A 168 11.58 2.89 -12.12
N GLY A 169 12.48 2.41 -12.96
CA GLY A 169 13.77 1.91 -12.54
C GLY A 169 14.90 2.53 -13.35
N THR A 170 16.08 2.58 -12.75
CA THR A 170 17.29 3.04 -13.43
C THR A 170 17.96 1.91 -14.20
N LEU A 171 18.50 2.22 -15.37
CA LEU A 171 19.30 1.31 -16.18
C LEU A 171 20.77 1.56 -15.83
N GLU A 172 21.38 0.62 -15.11
CA GLU A 172 22.78 0.66 -14.69
C GLU A 172 23.57 -0.45 -15.39
N ASN A 173 24.87 -0.21 -15.61
CA ASN A 173 25.73 -1.21 -16.25
C ASN A 173 26.03 -2.34 -15.27
N ASN A 174 25.85 -3.58 -15.71
CA ASN A 174 26.23 -4.81 -15.00
C ASN A 174 25.49 -5.09 -13.67
N CYS A 175 24.57 -4.23 -13.23
CA CYS A 175 23.74 -4.45 -12.05
C CYS A 175 22.32 -3.93 -12.24
N PRO A 176 21.31 -4.53 -11.58
CA PRO A 176 19.98 -3.95 -11.51
C PRO A 176 20.04 -2.59 -10.80
N GLY A 177 19.55 -1.54 -11.47
CA GLY A 177 19.37 -0.23 -10.85
C GLY A 177 18.22 -0.23 -9.84
N LYS A 178 18.14 0.84 -9.03
CA LYS A 178 17.04 0.98 -8.06
C LYS A 178 15.70 1.22 -8.76
N THR A 179 14.65 0.65 -8.19
CA THR A 179 13.26 0.71 -8.66
C THR A 179 12.36 1.44 -7.69
N PHE A 180 11.39 2.19 -8.20
CA PHE A 180 10.48 3.02 -7.44
C PHE A 180 9.06 2.90 -7.98
N LEU A 181 8.08 2.76 -7.09
CA LEU A 181 6.68 3.04 -7.44
C LEU A 181 6.52 4.56 -7.50
N LEU A 182 6.46 5.10 -8.72
CA LEU A 182 6.42 6.55 -8.95
C LEU A 182 5.00 7.11 -8.82
N ASN A 183 4.03 6.40 -9.38
CA ASN A 183 2.64 6.86 -9.45
C ASN A 183 1.68 5.67 -9.32
N SER A 184 0.56 5.88 -8.65
CA SER A 184 -0.56 4.95 -8.60
C SER A 184 -1.83 5.76 -8.79
N ALA A 185 -2.54 5.51 -9.89
CA ALA A 185 -3.65 6.34 -10.32
C ALA A 185 -4.89 5.50 -10.61
N VAL A 186 -6.04 6.00 -10.17
CA VAL A 186 -7.34 5.46 -10.57
C VAL A 186 -7.64 5.92 -11.99
N LEU A 187 -7.97 4.98 -12.87
CA LEU A 187 -8.36 5.23 -14.25
C LEU A 187 -9.88 5.13 -14.41
N GLU A 188 -10.47 6.02 -15.19
CA GLU A 188 -11.89 5.92 -15.58
C GLU A 188 -12.17 4.65 -16.40
N LYS A 189 -11.19 4.24 -17.21
CA LYS A 189 -11.24 3.06 -18.07
C LYS A 189 -9.82 2.60 -18.40
N ALA A 190 -9.63 1.29 -18.56
CA ALA A 190 -8.39 0.71 -19.06
C ALA A 190 -8.39 0.73 -20.60
N ASN A 191 -7.76 1.73 -21.21
CA ASN A 191 -7.59 1.79 -22.66
C ASN A 191 -6.31 2.52 -23.05
N PHE A 192 -5.98 2.48 -24.34
CA PHE A 192 -4.69 3.02 -24.81
C PHE A 192 -4.51 4.53 -24.53
N SER A 193 -5.60 5.32 -24.53
CA SER A 193 -5.54 6.76 -24.31
C SER A 193 -5.32 7.10 -22.84
N THR A 194 -6.01 6.41 -21.91
CA THR A 194 -5.83 6.63 -20.48
C THR A 194 -4.45 6.20 -20.01
N ILE A 195 -3.92 5.10 -20.56
CA ILE A 195 -2.54 4.66 -20.29
C ILE A 195 -1.50 5.64 -20.85
N SER A 196 -1.69 6.14 -22.08
CA SER A 196 -0.77 7.13 -22.65
C SER A 196 -0.73 8.42 -21.81
N LYS A 197 -1.91 8.89 -21.36
CA LYS A 197 -2.00 10.04 -20.44
C LYS A 197 -1.33 9.76 -19.09
N LEU A 198 -1.55 8.58 -18.53
CA LEU A 198 -0.92 8.17 -17.26
C LEU A 198 0.60 8.17 -17.37
N PHE A 199 1.14 7.64 -18.46
CA PHE A 199 2.58 7.63 -18.73
C PHE A 199 3.14 9.06 -18.73
N ASP A 200 2.52 9.95 -19.50
CA ASP A 200 2.97 11.35 -19.63
C ASP A 200 2.84 12.14 -18.31
N ASN A 201 1.73 11.97 -17.60
CA ASN A 201 1.53 12.53 -16.26
C ASN A 201 2.60 12.04 -15.29
N SER A 202 2.97 10.76 -15.36
CA SER A 202 4.01 10.19 -14.49
C SER A 202 5.39 10.73 -14.83
N MET A 203 5.70 10.92 -16.11
CA MET A 203 6.95 11.57 -16.52
C MET A 203 7.00 13.06 -16.10
N SER A 204 5.86 13.75 -16.09
CA SER A 204 5.74 15.12 -15.56
C SER A 204 5.94 15.17 -14.03
N ILE A 205 5.47 14.15 -13.29
CA ILE A 205 5.76 13.99 -11.86
C ILE A 205 7.26 13.80 -11.64
N LEU A 206 7.95 13.01 -12.47
CA LEU A 206 9.39 12.80 -12.36
C LEU A 206 10.20 14.05 -12.74
N TRP A 207 9.81 14.75 -13.81
CA TRP A 207 10.53 15.91 -14.34
C TRP A 207 9.62 17.14 -14.50
N PRO A 208 9.35 17.89 -13.42
CA PRO A 208 8.40 18.99 -13.43
C PRO A 208 8.87 20.21 -14.25
N THR A 209 10.18 20.33 -14.51
CA THR A 209 10.78 21.44 -15.27
C THR A 209 10.98 21.14 -16.75
N GLY A 210 10.62 19.94 -17.20
CA GLY A 210 10.76 19.51 -18.59
C GLY A 210 11.08 18.03 -18.70
N ILE A 211 10.23 17.30 -19.43
CA ILE A 211 10.34 15.85 -19.58
C ILE A 211 11.60 15.49 -20.36
N LYS A 212 12.42 14.59 -19.80
CA LYS A 212 13.65 14.10 -20.44
C LYS A 212 13.34 12.88 -21.33
N HIS A 213 12.66 13.08 -22.46
CA HIS A 213 12.22 12.01 -23.37
C HIS A 213 13.34 11.01 -23.73
N ASP A 214 14.52 11.50 -24.10
CA ASP A 214 15.70 10.71 -24.47
C ASP A 214 16.32 9.89 -23.31
N SER A 215 15.84 10.09 -22.08
CA SER A 215 16.30 9.33 -20.92
C SER A 215 15.43 8.11 -20.64
N VAL A 216 14.26 8.00 -21.28
CA VAL A 216 13.41 6.82 -21.20
C VAL A 216 13.78 5.88 -22.35
N LEU A 217 14.36 4.72 -22.01
CA LEU A 217 14.86 3.77 -23.02
C LEU A 217 14.04 2.50 -23.12
N LEU A 218 13.26 2.16 -22.10
CA LEU A 218 12.49 0.93 -22.06
C LEU A 218 11.12 1.19 -21.45
N PHE A 219 10.07 0.69 -22.11
CA PHE A 219 8.74 0.60 -21.57
C PHE A 219 8.31 -0.87 -21.52
N LEU A 220 8.01 -1.35 -20.32
CA LEU A 220 7.51 -2.68 -20.04
C LEU A 220 6.01 -2.62 -19.76
N SER A 221 5.22 -3.46 -20.43
CA SER A 221 3.79 -3.59 -20.16
C SER A 221 3.33 -5.02 -20.33
N ASP A 222 2.07 -5.32 -20.02
CA ASP A 222 1.44 -6.53 -20.51
C ASP A 222 1.35 -6.55 -22.07
N ALA A 223 0.88 -7.67 -22.60
CA ALA A 223 0.67 -7.86 -24.04
C ALA A 223 -0.82 -7.69 -24.44
N ALA A 224 -1.61 -6.92 -23.69
CA ALA A 224 -2.97 -6.60 -24.08
C ALA A 224 -2.97 -5.68 -25.32
N PRO A 225 -3.92 -5.85 -26.26
CA PRO A 225 -3.92 -5.07 -27.50
C PRO A 225 -3.90 -3.55 -27.28
N TYR A 226 -4.57 -3.06 -26.24
CA TYR A 226 -4.62 -1.65 -25.93
C TYR A 226 -3.31 -1.13 -25.30
N MET A 227 -2.56 -1.95 -24.55
CA MET A 227 -1.23 -1.61 -24.03
C MET A 227 -0.21 -1.53 -25.16
N VAL A 228 -0.23 -2.49 -26.09
CA VAL A 228 0.60 -2.44 -27.29
C VAL A 228 0.28 -1.22 -28.14
N LYS A 229 -1.02 -0.87 -28.27
CA LYS A 229 -1.44 0.36 -28.95
C LYS A 229 -0.95 1.62 -28.22
N ALA A 230 -1.04 1.66 -26.88
CA ALA A 230 -0.55 2.77 -26.08
C ALA A 230 0.96 2.95 -26.26
N ALA A 231 1.73 1.86 -26.15
CA ALA A 231 3.17 1.88 -26.33
C ALA A 231 3.58 2.43 -27.69
N LYS A 232 2.91 1.99 -28.78
CA LYS A 232 3.14 2.56 -30.12
C LYS A 232 2.89 4.06 -30.18
N SER A 233 1.82 4.54 -29.55
CA SER A 233 1.54 5.99 -29.47
C SER A 233 2.59 6.74 -28.65
N ILE A 234 3.03 6.18 -27.52
CA ILE A 234 4.06 6.78 -26.66
C ILE A 234 5.41 6.82 -27.39
N SER A 235 5.80 5.76 -28.11
CA SER A 235 7.05 5.70 -28.87
C SER A 235 7.18 6.80 -29.93
N ALA A 236 6.08 7.40 -30.39
CA ALA A 236 6.14 8.55 -31.30
C ALA A 236 6.76 9.80 -30.63
N LEU A 237 6.59 9.96 -29.31
CA LEU A 237 7.18 11.05 -28.52
C LEU A 237 8.51 10.65 -27.86
N TYR A 238 8.67 9.37 -27.54
CA TYR A 238 9.86 8.81 -26.91
C TYR A 238 10.64 7.96 -27.91
N SER A 239 11.30 8.61 -28.87
CA SER A 239 11.90 7.97 -30.05
C SER A 239 12.99 6.93 -29.76
N LYS A 240 13.69 7.05 -28.62
CA LYS A 240 14.72 6.11 -28.15
C LYS A 240 14.18 4.97 -27.27
N MET A 241 12.89 4.99 -26.97
CA MET A 241 12.25 4.02 -26.09
C MET A 241 11.87 2.75 -26.86
N ILE A 242 12.33 1.61 -26.36
CA ILE A 242 11.92 0.30 -26.83
C ILE A 242 10.73 -0.18 -25.99
N HIS A 243 9.68 -0.68 -26.63
CA HIS A 243 8.58 -1.34 -25.94
C HIS A 243 8.83 -2.84 -25.88
N VAL A 244 8.69 -3.43 -24.70
CA VAL A 244 8.78 -4.86 -24.46
C VAL A 244 7.53 -5.32 -23.71
N THR A 245 6.94 -6.43 -24.15
CA THR A 245 5.85 -7.07 -23.43
C THR A 245 6.37 -8.00 -22.35
N CYS A 246 5.67 -8.06 -21.22
CA CYS A 246 6.03 -8.87 -20.06
C CYS A 246 6.18 -10.36 -20.43
N ILE A 247 7.40 -10.87 -20.27
CA ILE A 247 7.74 -12.28 -20.55
C ILE A 247 6.96 -13.21 -19.62
N ALA A 248 6.76 -12.83 -18.36
CA ALA A 248 6.03 -13.67 -17.41
C ALA A 248 4.55 -13.84 -17.81
N HIS A 249 3.91 -12.79 -18.33
CA HIS A 249 2.59 -12.90 -18.96
C HIS A 249 2.64 -13.81 -20.20
N GLY A 250 3.68 -13.72 -21.02
CA GLY A 250 3.89 -14.61 -22.17
C GLY A 250 3.99 -16.08 -21.77
N LEU A 251 4.80 -16.40 -20.76
CA LEU A 251 4.93 -17.76 -20.22
C LEU A 251 3.61 -18.27 -19.62
N HIS A 252 2.86 -17.41 -18.94
CA HIS A 252 1.54 -17.79 -18.44
C HIS A 252 0.56 -18.14 -19.58
N ARG A 253 0.56 -17.39 -20.69
CA ARG A 253 -0.25 -17.72 -21.86
C ARG A 253 0.11 -19.07 -22.46
N ILE A 254 1.40 -19.41 -22.51
CA ILE A 254 1.85 -20.74 -22.94
C ILE A 254 1.33 -21.82 -21.99
N ALA A 255 1.38 -21.59 -20.67
CA ALA A 255 0.85 -22.52 -19.68
C ALA A 255 -0.67 -22.74 -19.85
N GLU A 256 -1.43 -21.68 -20.12
CA GLU A 256 -2.87 -21.79 -20.41
C GLU A 256 -3.13 -22.55 -21.72
N GLU A 257 -2.30 -22.36 -22.74
CA GLU A 257 -2.42 -23.10 -23.99
C GLU A 257 -2.13 -24.59 -23.79
N ILE A 258 -1.09 -24.94 -23.01
CA ILE A 258 -0.83 -26.32 -22.60
C ILE A 258 -2.08 -26.89 -21.92
N ARG A 259 -2.65 -26.18 -20.93
CA ARG A 259 -3.88 -26.62 -20.24
C ARG A 259 -5.03 -26.90 -21.22
N ASN A 260 -5.26 -26.00 -22.18
CA ASN A 260 -6.33 -26.14 -23.17
C ASN A 260 -6.14 -27.38 -24.07
N ASN A 261 -4.90 -27.79 -24.33
CA ASN A 261 -4.58 -28.99 -25.11
C ASN A 261 -4.80 -30.31 -24.32
N PHE A 262 -5.00 -30.24 -23.00
CA PHE A 262 -5.25 -31.42 -22.14
C PHE A 262 -6.58 -31.32 -21.37
N PRO A 263 -7.74 -31.29 -22.07
CA PRO A 263 -9.04 -31.09 -21.44
C PRO A 263 -9.43 -32.19 -20.44
N GLU A 264 -8.97 -33.43 -20.66
CA GLU A 264 -9.25 -34.55 -19.73
C GLU A 264 -8.47 -34.41 -18.42
N ILE A 265 -7.20 -33.99 -18.50
CA ILE A 265 -6.36 -33.72 -17.32
C ILE A 265 -6.92 -32.51 -16.56
N ASP A 266 -7.29 -31.44 -17.27
CA ASP A 266 -7.91 -30.27 -16.65
C ASP A 266 -9.22 -30.62 -15.94
N ALA A 267 -10.06 -31.45 -16.58
CA ALA A 267 -11.28 -31.97 -15.98
C ALA A 267 -10.98 -32.84 -14.74
N LEU A 268 -9.96 -33.68 -14.78
CA LEU A 268 -9.57 -34.51 -13.63
C LEU A 268 -9.15 -33.64 -12.45
N ILE A 269 -8.21 -32.71 -12.66
CA ILE A 269 -7.71 -31.78 -11.64
C ILE A 269 -8.87 -30.97 -11.03
N SER A 270 -9.76 -30.44 -11.89
CA SER A 270 -10.92 -29.66 -11.47
C SER A 270 -11.94 -30.47 -10.66
N ASN A 271 -12.20 -31.73 -11.04
CA ASN A 271 -13.14 -32.59 -10.31
C ASN A 271 -12.56 -33.10 -9.00
N VAL A 272 -11.30 -33.57 -8.97
CA VAL A 272 -10.68 -34.05 -7.74
C VAL A 272 -10.52 -32.93 -6.71
N LYS A 273 -10.25 -31.69 -7.14
CA LYS A 273 -10.35 -30.51 -6.27
C LYS A 273 -11.71 -30.42 -5.57
N LYS A 274 -12.81 -30.57 -6.32
CA LYS A 274 -14.18 -30.51 -5.78
C LYS A 274 -14.50 -31.66 -4.81
N ILE A 275 -13.83 -32.81 -4.96
CA ILE A 275 -13.99 -33.94 -4.02
C ILE A 275 -13.55 -33.49 -2.62
N PHE A 276 -12.37 -32.89 -2.48
CA PHE A 276 -11.84 -32.58 -1.14
C PHE A 276 -12.27 -31.21 -0.60
N LEU A 277 -12.75 -30.32 -1.47
CA LEU A 277 -13.20 -28.98 -1.08
C LEU A 277 -14.35 -29.06 -0.06
N LYS A 278 -14.11 -28.49 1.14
CA LYS A 278 -15.08 -28.44 2.26
C LYS A 278 -15.62 -29.81 2.69
N ALA A 279 -14.83 -30.88 2.57
CA ALA A 279 -15.24 -32.24 2.92
C ALA A 279 -14.27 -32.93 3.90
N PRO A 280 -14.36 -32.62 5.21
CA PRO A 280 -13.42 -33.13 6.22
C PRO A 280 -13.32 -34.66 6.24
N SER A 281 -14.44 -35.38 6.07
CA SER A 281 -14.45 -36.85 6.03
C SER A 281 -13.60 -37.42 4.89
N ARG A 282 -13.69 -36.84 3.69
CA ARG A 282 -12.89 -37.27 2.53
C ARG A 282 -11.42 -36.88 2.65
N VAL A 283 -11.13 -35.74 3.29
CA VAL A 283 -9.76 -35.34 3.63
C VAL A 283 -9.14 -36.31 4.65
N LEU A 284 -9.91 -36.81 5.62
CA LEU A 284 -9.44 -37.82 6.57
C LEU A 284 -9.11 -39.15 5.87
N ILE A 285 -9.97 -39.61 4.95
CA ILE A 285 -9.72 -40.80 4.12
C ILE A 285 -8.42 -40.64 3.32
N PHE A 286 -8.23 -39.48 2.69
CA PHE A 286 -6.99 -39.19 1.96
C PHE A 286 -5.76 -39.33 2.88
N LYS A 287 -5.79 -38.68 4.05
CA LYS A 287 -4.68 -38.70 5.00
C LYS A 287 -4.44 -40.06 5.65
N SER A 288 -5.45 -40.91 5.77
CA SER A 288 -5.27 -42.28 6.28
C SER A 288 -4.59 -43.18 5.27
N ILE A 289 -4.88 -43.00 3.97
CA ILE A 289 -4.31 -43.82 2.88
C ILE A 289 -2.91 -43.32 2.50
N ALA A 290 -2.72 -42.00 2.47
CA ALA A 290 -1.49 -41.35 2.03
C ALA A 290 -1.05 -40.25 3.02
N PRO A 291 -0.58 -40.60 4.22
CA PRO A 291 -0.22 -39.62 5.25
C PRO A 291 0.97 -38.73 4.87
N GLU A 292 1.92 -39.26 4.11
CA GLU A 292 3.15 -38.57 3.68
C GLU A 292 2.95 -37.74 2.40
N ILE A 293 1.78 -37.81 1.76
CA ILE A 293 1.49 -37.07 0.53
C ILE A 293 0.65 -35.85 0.90
N SER A 294 1.10 -34.67 0.45
CA SER A 294 0.32 -33.44 0.62
C SER A 294 -1.01 -33.53 -0.13
N MET A 295 -2.05 -32.84 0.35
CA MET A 295 -3.32 -32.77 -0.39
C MET A 295 -3.10 -32.26 -1.82
N PRO A 296 -3.92 -32.68 -2.81
CA PRO A 296 -3.79 -32.20 -4.17
C PRO A 296 -3.83 -30.67 -4.22
N PRO A 297 -2.88 -30.03 -4.93
CA PRO A 297 -2.80 -28.58 -4.99
C PRO A 297 -4.04 -28.02 -5.67
N GLU A 298 -4.46 -26.84 -5.23
CA GLU A 298 -5.57 -26.13 -5.85
C GLU A 298 -5.03 -25.14 -6.89
N PRO A 299 -5.29 -25.33 -8.20
CA PRO A 299 -5.00 -24.31 -9.18
C PRO A 299 -5.77 -23.03 -8.84
N ILE A 300 -5.06 -21.91 -8.85
CA ILE A 300 -5.61 -20.57 -8.65
C ILE A 300 -5.46 -19.85 -9.98
N LEU A 301 -6.58 -19.56 -10.63
CA LEU A 301 -6.60 -18.94 -11.97
C LEU A 301 -5.80 -17.63 -12.04
N THR A 302 -5.79 -16.87 -10.94
CA THR A 302 -5.06 -15.59 -10.86
C THR A 302 -3.58 -15.74 -10.50
N ARG A 303 -3.08 -16.96 -10.22
CA ARG A 303 -1.66 -17.22 -9.94
C ARG A 303 -1.07 -18.11 -11.03
N TRP A 304 -0.10 -17.55 -11.74
CA TRP A 304 0.52 -18.18 -12.91
C TRP A 304 1.20 -19.50 -12.55
N GLY A 305 1.11 -20.47 -13.45
CA GLY A 305 1.77 -21.77 -13.34
C GLY A 305 1.14 -22.76 -12.36
N THR A 306 0.12 -22.37 -11.57
CA THR A 306 -0.48 -23.27 -10.57
C THR A 306 -1.14 -24.51 -11.17
N TRP A 307 -1.65 -24.42 -12.40
CA TRP A 307 -2.18 -25.59 -13.11
C TRP A 307 -1.08 -26.59 -13.49
N LEU A 308 0.08 -26.13 -13.96
CA LEU A 308 1.21 -27.00 -14.29
C LEU A 308 1.76 -27.69 -13.04
N SER A 309 1.87 -26.96 -11.91
CA SER A 309 2.23 -27.55 -10.62
C SER A 309 1.24 -28.64 -10.21
N ALA A 310 -0.07 -28.43 -10.45
CA ALA A 310 -1.06 -29.46 -10.21
C ALA A 310 -0.87 -30.64 -11.15
N ALA A 311 -0.73 -30.43 -12.45
CA ALA A 311 -0.51 -31.51 -13.41
C ALA A 311 0.70 -32.38 -13.04
N ASN A 312 1.83 -31.77 -12.63
CA ASN A 312 3.00 -32.49 -12.15
C ASN A 312 2.70 -33.31 -10.88
N TYR A 313 2.00 -32.74 -9.90
CA TYR A 313 1.57 -33.48 -8.70
C TYR A 313 0.72 -34.72 -9.07
N TYR A 314 -0.23 -34.59 -10.00
CA TYR A 314 -1.05 -35.74 -10.43
C TYR A 314 -0.23 -36.75 -11.21
N CYS A 315 0.80 -36.33 -11.95
CA CYS A 315 1.72 -37.23 -12.63
C CYS A 315 2.54 -38.06 -11.62
N GLU A 316 3.12 -37.40 -10.61
CA GLU A 316 3.93 -38.04 -9.58
C GLU A 316 3.12 -38.99 -8.67
N HIS A 317 1.88 -38.63 -8.36
CA HIS A 317 1.03 -39.37 -7.42
C HIS A 317 -0.15 -40.08 -8.06
N PHE A 318 -0.13 -40.28 -9.38
CA PHE A 318 -1.28 -40.76 -10.16
C PHE A 318 -1.95 -42.00 -9.57
N HIS A 319 -1.15 -43.03 -9.29
CA HIS A 319 -1.67 -44.31 -8.77
C HIS A 319 -2.29 -44.19 -7.38
N VAL A 320 -1.71 -43.36 -6.51
CA VAL A 320 -2.23 -43.14 -5.15
C VAL A 320 -3.54 -42.37 -5.21
N ILE A 321 -3.60 -41.30 -6.02
CA ILE A 321 -4.84 -40.55 -6.24
C ILE A 321 -5.93 -41.45 -6.83
N LYS A 322 -5.59 -42.30 -7.80
CA LYS A 322 -6.52 -43.24 -8.39
C LYS A 322 -7.10 -44.21 -7.36
N ALA A 323 -6.27 -44.76 -6.49
CA ALA A 323 -6.72 -45.64 -5.41
C ALA A 323 -7.69 -44.91 -4.48
N ILE A 324 -7.32 -43.73 -3.98
CA ILE A 324 -8.15 -42.94 -3.05
C ILE A 324 -9.50 -42.58 -3.69
N VAL A 325 -9.50 -42.09 -4.93
CA VAL A 325 -10.74 -41.69 -5.62
C VAL A 325 -11.67 -42.89 -5.88
N ASN A 326 -11.11 -44.08 -6.12
CA ASN A 326 -11.88 -45.31 -6.32
C ASN A 326 -12.48 -45.88 -5.03
N GLU A 327 -11.91 -45.58 -3.85
CA GLU A 327 -12.52 -45.94 -2.57
C GLU A 327 -13.76 -45.11 -2.24
N LEU A 328 -13.91 -43.94 -2.86
CA LEU A 328 -15.04 -43.06 -2.60
C LEU A 328 -16.31 -43.52 -3.33
N ASN A 329 -17.46 -43.35 -2.68
CA ASN A 329 -18.74 -43.69 -3.29
C ASN A 329 -19.12 -42.69 -4.39
N LYS A 330 -19.28 -43.20 -5.62
CA LYS A 330 -19.67 -42.41 -6.80
C LYS A 330 -21.00 -41.66 -6.67
N ASN A 331 -21.89 -42.12 -5.79
CA ASN A 331 -23.20 -41.50 -5.56
C ASN A 331 -23.12 -40.29 -4.62
N ASP A 332 -22.01 -40.10 -3.90
CA ASP A 332 -21.86 -38.99 -2.94
C ASP A 332 -21.61 -37.64 -3.62
N SER A 333 -21.08 -37.66 -4.86
CA SER A 333 -20.83 -36.44 -5.63
C SER A 333 -20.61 -36.74 -7.11
N THR A 334 -21.19 -35.90 -7.97
CA THR A 334 -20.92 -35.88 -9.41
C THR A 334 -19.43 -35.74 -9.72
N ALA A 335 -18.66 -35.04 -8.87
CA ALA A 335 -17.22 -34.88 -9.05
C ALA A 335 -16.46 -36.21 -8.83
N ILE A 336 -16.90 -37.05 -7.90
CA ILE A 336 -16.32 -38.38 -7.66
C ILE A 336 -16.58 -39.26 -8.88
N LYS A 337 -17.84 -39.38 -9.32
CA LYS A 337 -18.22 -40.16 -10.49
C LYS A 337 -17.40 -39.78 -11.73
N LYS A 338 -17.32 -38.48 -12.04
CA LYS A 338 -16.54 -37.98 -13.19
C LYS A 338 -15.05 -38.26 -13.06
N SER A 339 -14.49 -38.14 -11.86
CA SER A 339 -13.07 -38.43 -11.64
C SER A 339 -12.76 -39.91 -11.82
N GLN A 340 -13.64 -40.81 -11.34
CA GLN A 340 -13.50 -42.25 -11.54
C GLN A 340 -13.58 -42.65 -13.01
N GLU A 341 -14.52 -42.06 -13.77
CA GLU A 341 -14.62 -42.26 -15.23
C GLU A 341 -13.36 -41.80 -15.97
N LEU A 342 -12.80 -40.65 -15.59
CA LEU A 342 -11.56 -40.12 -16.19
C LEU A 342 -10.33 -40.96 -15.84
N LEU A 343 -10.23 -41.44 -14.59
CA LEU A 343 -9.13 -42.29 -14.12
C LEU A 343 -9.18 -43.72 -14.67
N ALA A 344 -10.32 -44.13 -15.23
CA ALA A 344 -10.52 -45.45 -15.83
C ALA A 344 -10.11 -45.53 -17.30
N LYS A 345 -9.94 -44.39 -17.98
CA LYS A 345 -9.27 -44.30 -19.27
C LYS A 345 -7.78 -44.61 -19.11
#